data_AF-A0A9W9JTS1-F1
#
_entry.id   AF-A0A9W9JTS1-F1
#
_cell.length_a   1.000
_cell.length_b   1.000
_cell.length_c   1.000
_cell.angle_alpha   90.00
_cell.angle_beta   90.00
_cell.angle_gamma   90.00
#
_symmetry.space_group_name_H-M   'P 1'
#
loop_
_entity.id
_entity.type
_entity.pdbx_description
1 polymer ?
#
loop_
_entity_poly.entity_id
_entity_poly.type
_entity_poly.pdbx_seq_one_letter_code
_entity_poly.pdbx_strand_id
1 'polypeptide(L)'
;MSAPQPNEAEKNIEIWKVKKLIKRLESARGNGTSMISLIIPPKDQISRAAKMLAEEYGTASNIKSRVNRLSVLSAITSTQQRLKLYNKVPPNGLVVYCGEIITSEGKERKINIDFEPFKPINTSLYLCDNKFHTEALSELLESDQKFGFIIMDGNGSLFGTLSGNTREILQRLSVDLPKKHGRGGQSALRFARLREEKRHNYVRKIAELAVQNYITNDKVNVAGLVLAGSADFKNDLNQSDMFDQRLQSKVIKVVDVSYGGENGFNQAIELASETLSNVKFVQEKKLIGKYFEEISQDTGKVCYGVEDTLKALELGAAEILIVYENLDMTRWVLKNASGSEVVLHTTKAQEASRDLFIDKETGLDMETVDSGSFLEWLAESYKDFGANLEFISDRSSEGNQFVKGFGGIGAILRYKVNFEQLADYSDDDEFYDESEDERPEAPAVGLLTARPVNHEGGSRDGTKASVMDHMKRPGPSFMKLLRGSSKLRDMLTEVTSVSEMNRRCKLQFERLDVILSSIWPSNAICSTCR
;
A
#
# COMPACT_ATOMS: atom_id res chain seq x y z
N MET A 1 18.31 21.44 10.98
CA MET A 1 16.97 20.89 11.21
C MET A 1 16.68 19.91 10.09
N SER A 2 17.10 18.65 10.23
CA SER A 2 16.77 17.59 9.27
C SER A 2 15.30 17.22 9.44
N ALA A 3 14.53 17.22 8.35
CA ALA A 3 13.13 16.78 8.36
C ALA A 3 13.00 15.39 9.01
N PRO A 4 11.94 15.13 9.79
CA PRO A 4 11.66 13.79 10.28
C PRO A 4 11.58 12.85 9.07
N GLN A 5 12.22 11.67 9.17
CA GLN A 5 12.15 10.69 8.09
C GLN A 5 10.68 10.38 7.78
N PRO A 6 10.24 10.46 6.51
CA PRO A 6 8.87 10.19 6.16
C PRO A 6 8.51 8.75 6.55
N ASN A 7 7.31 8.59 7.11
CA ASN A 7 6.78 7.29 7.47
C ASN A 7 6.73 6.38 6.23
N GLU A 8 6.92 5.08 6.40
CA GLU A 8 6.91 4.11 5.29
C GLU A 8 5.59 4.17 4.49
N ALA A 9 4.47 4.40 5.19
CA ALA A 9 3.16 4.68 4.60
C ALA A 9 3.15 5.95 3.72
N GLU A 10 3.78 7.04 4.16
CA GLU A 10 3.84 8.29 3.38
C GLU A 10 4.63 8.11 2.08
N LYS A 11 5.75 7.38 2.14
CA LYS A 11 6.51 7.01 0.93
C LYS A 11 5.66 6.18 -0.01
N ASN A 12 4.86 5.23 0.51
CA ASN A 12 3.96 4.43 -0.31
C ASN A 12 2.88 5.29 -1.00
N ILE A 13 2.38 6.33 -0.33
CA ILE A 13 1.42 7.28 -0.90
C ILE A 13 2.06 8.11 -2.00
N GLU A 14 3.28 8.62 -1.82
CA GLU A 14 4.03 9.33 -2.87
C GLU A 14 4.29 8.44 -4.08
N ILE A 15 4.71 7.19 -3.85
CA ILE A 15 4.90 6.17 -4.90
C ILE A 15 3.57 5.93 -5.64
N TRP A 16 2.45 5.83 -4.92
CA TRP A 16 1.13 5.68 -5.53
C TRP A 16 0.74 6.88 -6.39
N LYS A 17 0.97 8.12 -5.92
CA LYS A 17 0.72 9.35 -6.70
C LYS A 17 1.52 9.35 -8.01
N VAL A 18 2.80 8.98 -7.94
CA VAL A 18 3.67 8.87 -9.14
C VAL A 18 3.20 7.72 -10.05
N LYS A 19 2.81 6.56 -9.52
CA LYS A 19 2.26 5.44 -10.30
C LYS A 19 0.98 5.83 -11.05
N LYS A 20 0.09 6.59 -10.39
CA LYS A 20 -1.13 7.12 -11.02
C LYS A 20 -0.79 8.14 -12.10
N LEU A 21 0.19 9.01 -11.85
CA LEU A 21 0.68 9.98 -12.82
C LEU A 21 1.26 9.30 -14.05
N ILE A 22 2.09 8.27 -13.89
CA ILE A 22 2.62 7.47 -15.01
C ILE A 22 1.48 6.85 -15.81
N LYS A 23 0.48 6.23 -15.15
CA LYS A 23 -0.68 5.67 -15.83
C LYS A 23 -1.46 6.73 -16.64
N ARG A 24 -1.59 7.95 -16.11
CA ARG A 24 -2.18 9.09 -16.83
C ARG A 24 -1.33 9.47 -18.04
N LEU A 25 -0.01 9.60 -17.89
CA LEU A 25 0.93 9.97 -18.95
C LEU A 25 1.00 8.92 -20.07
N GLU A 26 1.01 7.63 -19.75
CA GLU A 26 1.03 6.53 -20.73
C GLU A 26 -0.27 6.43 -21.53
N SER A 27 -1.41 6.74 -20.90
CA SER A 27 -2.71 6.80 -21.59
C SER A 27 -2.83 8.00 -22.54
N ALA A 28 -2.02 9.04 -22.31
CA ALA A 28 -2.06 10.27 -23.08
C ALA A 28 -1.37 10.06 -24.43
N ARG A 29 -2.10 10.29 -25.53
CA ARG A 29 -1.56 10.25 -26.89
C ARG A 29 -1.77 11.57 -27.61
N GLY A 30 -0.71 12.04 -28.26
CA GLY A 30 -0.73 13.25 -29.08
C GLY A 30 -0.94 12.93 -30.57
N ASN A 31 -1.52 13.88 -31.31
CA ASN A 31 -1.60 13.83 -32.77
C ASN A 31 -0.32 14.40 -33.39
N GLY A 32 0.76 13.61 -33.39
CA GLY A 32 2.05 13.97 -33.98
C GLY A 32 3.20 13.88 -32.99
N THR A 33 4.36 14.44 -33.34
CA THR A 33 5.59 14.40 -32.52
C THR A 33 5.67 15.64 -31.64
N SER A 34 4.72 15.85 -30.74
CA SER A 34 4.62 17.06 -29.90
C SER A 34 4.74 16.77 -28.40
N MET A 35 5.05 15.54 -28.01
CA MET A 35 5.16 15.10 -26.63
C MET A 35 6.63 15.09 -26.22
N ILE A 36 7.02 16.02 -25.36
CA ILE A 36 8.37 16.16 -24.83
C ILE A 36 8.46 15.46 -23.48
N SER A 37 9.41 14.54 -23.38
CA SER A 37 9.83 13.90 -22.12
C SER A 37 11.25 14.34 -21.82
N LEU A 38 11.44 15.12 -20.75
CA LEU A 38 12.74 15.65 -20.32
C LEU A 38 13.04 15.20 -18.89
N ILE A 39 14.17 14.51 -18.70
CA ILE A 39 14.66 14.06 -17.40
C ILE A 39 16.08 14.60 -17.22
N ILE A 40 16.28 15.32 -16.11
CA ILE A 40 17.55 15.94 -15.74
C ILE A 40 18.05 15.28 -14.46
N PRO A 41 19.22 14.62 -14.49
CA PRO A 41 19.77 13.96 -13.31
C PRO A 41 20.24 14.98 -12.25
N PRO A 42 20.32 14.58 -10.98
CA PRO A 42 20.83 15.46 -9.95
C PRO A 42 22.29 15.78 -10.23
N LYS A 43 22.71 17.00 -9.86
CA LYS A 43 24.04 17.60 -10.14
C LYS A 43 24.24 18.15 -11.54
N ASP A 44 23.37 17.90 -12.52
CA ASP A 44 23.46 18.59 -13.81
C ASP A 44 23.03 20.06 -13.69
N GLN A 45 23.42 20.88 -14.66
CA GLN A 45 23.10 22.31 -14.69
C GLN A 45 21.88 22.57 -15.57
N ILE A 46 20.92 23.36 -15.05
CA ILE A 46 19.73 23.78 -15.80
C ILE A 46 20.10 24.52 -17.10
N SER A 47 21.17 25.31 -17.08
CA SER A 47 21.68 26.04 -18.24
C SER A 47 21.99 25.13 -19.44
N ARG A 48 22.48 23.91 -19.19
CA ARG A 48 22.77 22.92 -20.23
C ARG A 48 21.50 22.44 -20.90
N ALA A 49 20.47 22.09 -20.12
CA ALA A 49 19.17 21.69 -20.65
C ALA A 49 18.47 22.85 -21.38
N ALA A 50 18.57 24.08 -20.86
CA ALA A 50 18.03 25.26 -21.52
C ALA A 50 18.69 25.54 -22.88
N LYS A 51 20.02 25.36 -22.97
CA LYS A 51 20.77 25.49 -24.23
C LYS A 51 20.35 24.42 -25.25
N MET A 52 20.24 23.17 -24.81
CA MET A 52 19.76 22.07 -25.66
C MET A 52 18.36 22.37 -26.22
N LEU A 53 17.41 22.79 -25.38
CA LEU A 53 16.07 23.17 -25.82
C LEU A 53 16.08 24.35 -26.81
N ALA A 54 17.04 25.27 -26.72
CA ALA A 54 17.16 26.38 -27.67
C ALA A 54 17.70 25.91 -29.04
N GLU A 55 18.63 24.96 -29.05
CA GLU A 55 19.13 24.32 -30.28
C GLU A 55 18.01 23.52 -30.95
N GLU A 56 17.26 22.73 -30.17
CA GLU A 56 16.09 21.96 -30.66
C GLU A 56 14.96 22.84 -31.18
N TYR A 57 14.76 24.03 -30.60
CA TYR A 57 13.81 25.01 -31.13
C TYR A 57 14.24 25.49 -32.53
N GLY A 58 15.54 25.72 -32.74
CA GLY A 58 16.09 26.13 -34.04
C GLY A 58 15.95 25.02 -35.09
N THR A 59 16.25 23.77 -34.75
CA THR A 59 16.09 22.63 -35.67
C THR A 59 14.62 22.39 -36.01
N ALA A 60 13.71 22.48 -35.03
CA ALA A 60 12.28 22.31 -35.22
C ALA A 60 11.65 23.33 -36.17
N SER A 61 12.22 24.54 -36.30
CA SER A 61 11.73 25.55 -37.25
C SER A 61 11.83 25.11 -38.72
N ASN A 62 12.73 24.17 -39.03
CA ASN A 62 12.94 23.64 -40.38
C ASN A 62 11.93 22.54 -40.76
N ILE A 63 11.02 22.16 -39.86
CA ILE A 63 9.96 21.17 -40.15
C ILE A 63 9.04 21.72 -41.26
N LYS A 64 8.87 20.94 -42.33
CA LYS A 64 8.07 21.32 -43.51
C LYS A 64 6.57 21.40 -43.24
N SER A 65 6.05 20.47 -42.43
CA SER A 65 4.63 20.44 -42.06
C SER A 65 4.31 21.61 -41.12
N ARG A 66 3.47 22.55 -41.57
CA ARG A 66 3.09 23.75 -40.80
C ARG A 66 2.50 23.39 -39.44
N VAL A 67 1.58 22.41 -39.41
CA VAL A 67 0.87 22.00 -38.19
C VAL A 67 1.80 21.34 -37.20
N ASN A 68 2.62 20.37 -37.66
CA ASN A 68 3.57 19.68 -36.79
C ASN A 68 4.65 20.64 -36.27
N ARG A 69 5.13 21.55 -37.12
CA ARG A 69 6.10 22.58 -36.70
C ARG A 69 5.55 23.46 -35.57
N LEU A 70 4.34 23.98 -35.71
CA LEU A 70 3.74 24.83 -34.67
C LEU A 70 3.55 24.07 -33.35
N SER A 71 3.15 22.80 -33.43
CA SER A 71 2.95 21.94 -32.26
C SER A 71 4.26 21.69 -31.51
N VAL A 72 5.33 21.32 -32.24
CA VAL A 72 6.68 21.10 -31.67
C VAL A 72 7.23 22.39 -31.06
N LEU A 73 7.15 23.52 -31.77
CA LEU A 73 7.64 24.80 -31.27
C LEU A 73 6.88 25.24 -30.01
N SER A 74 5.57 25.01 -29.94
CA SER A 74 4.76 25.32 -28.75
C SER A 74 5.13 24.43 -27.56
N ALA A 75 5.37 23.14 -27.78
CA ALA A 75 5.80 22.21 -26.73
C ALA A 75 7.19 22.58 -26.17
N ILE A 76 8.17 22.89 -27.04
CA ILE A 76 9.51 23.32 -26.61
C ILE A 76 9.42 24.65 -25.84
N THR A 77 8.63 25.60 -26.33
CA THR A 77 8.42 26.89 -25.64
C THR A 77 7.84 26.68 -24.24
N SER A 78 6.85 25.79 -24.10
CA SER A 78 6.23 25.45 -22.82
C SER A 78 7.24 24.81 -21.87
N THR A 79 8.06 23.88 -22.37
CA THR A 79 9.13 23.22 -21.59
C THR A 79 10.16 24.24 -21.10
N GLN A 80 10.60 25.16 -21.97
CA GLN A 80 11.52 26.24 -21.61
C GLN A 80 10.93 27.18 -20.54
N GLN A 81 9.63 27.48 -20.62
CA GLN A 81 8.94 28.31 -19.63
C GLN A 81 8.86 27.61 -18.25
N ARG A 82 8.64 26.30 -18.21
CA ARG A 82 8.69 25.52 -16.96
C ARG A 82 10.10 25.46 -16.39
N LEU A 83 11.10 25.20 -17.23
CA LEU A 83 12.48 25.11 -16.80
C LEU A 83 12.98 26.42 -16.15
N LYS A 84 12.47 27.58 -16.57
CA LYS A 84 12.78 28.90 -15.97
C LYS A 84 12.29 29.06 -14.53
N LEU A 85 11.31 28.27 -14.08
CA LEU A 85 10.84 28.31 -12.68
C LEU A 85 11.91 27.77 -11.71
N TYR A 86 12.82 26.94 -12.21
CA TYR A 86 13.87 26.30 -11.42
C TYR A 86 15.19 27.04 -11.59
N ASN A 87 15.75 27.53 -10.49
CA ASN A 87 17.08 28.15 -10.48
C ASN A 87 18.21 27.11 -10.51
N LYS A 88 17.98 25.94 -9.88
CA LYS A 88 18.91 24.82 -9.81
C LYS A 88 18.15 23.50 -9.86
N VAL A 89 18.76 22.45 -10.42
CA VAL A 89 18.17 21.12 -10.41
C VAL A 89 18.00 20.66 -8.95
N PRO A 90 16.80 20.22 -8.54
CA PRO A 90 16.55 19.68 -7.21
C PRO A 90 17.47 18.47 -6.87
N PRO A 91 17.64 18.11 -5.58
CA PRO A 91 18.58 17.08 -5.16
C PRO A 91 18.30 15.68 -5.72
N ASN A 92 17.04 15.35 -6.05
CA ASN A 92 16.68 14.07 -6.66
C ASN A 92 16.60 14.11 -8.20
N GLY A 93 16.85 15.27 -8.82
CA GLY A 93 16.68 15.47 -10.25
C GLY A 93 15.39 16.22 -10.57
N LEU A 94 15.10 16.39 -11.87
CA LEU A 94 13.92 17.08 -12.36
C LEU A 94 13.31 16.30 -13.53
N VAL A 95 12.00 16.09 -13.50
CA VAL A 95 11.24 15.47 -14.59
C VAL A 95 10.23 16.47 -15.11
N VAL A 96 10.21 16.67 -16.42
CA VAL A 96 9.31 17.59 -17.12
C VAL A 96 8.64 16.85 -18.29
N TYR A 97 7.31 16.80 -18.25
CA TYR A 97 6.47 16.34 -19.35
C TYR A 97 5.66 17.50 -19.90
N CYS A 98 5.85 17.78 -21.18
CA CYS A 98 5.16 18.87 -21.88
C CYS A 98 4.61 18.37 -23.21
N GLY A 99 3.37 18.66 -23.53
CA GLY A 99 2.78 18.28 -24.82
C GLY A 99 1.32 18.66 -24.94
N GLU A 100 0.76 18.45 -26.12
CA GLU A 100 -0.64 18.69 -26.42
C GLU A 100 -1.34 17.35 -26.65
N ILE A 101 -2.34 17.06 -25.83
CA ILE A 101 -3.12 15.82 -25.92
C ILE A 101 -4.54 16.11 -26.35
N ILE A 102 -5.16 15.11 -26.96
CA ILE A 102 -6.59 15.18 -27.29
C ILE A 102 -7.36 14.51 -26.18
N THR A 103 -8.26 15.29 -25.57
CA THR A 103 -9.21 14.77 -24.57
C THR A 103 -10.30 13.95 -25.26
N SER A 104 -11.05 13.15 -24.49
CA SER A 104 -12.18 12.36 -25.00
C SER A 104 -13.26 13.21 -25.69
N GLU A 105 -13.33 14.51 -25.37
CA GLU A 105 -14.21 15.48 -26.03
C GLU A 105 -13.69 16.00 -27.38
N GLY A 106 -12.54 15.51 -27.86
CA GLY A 106 -11.91 15.97 -29.10
C GLY A 106 -11.25 17.36 -28.99
N LYS A 107 -11.23 17.97 -27.80
CA LYS A 107 -10.54 19.23 -27.55
C LYS A 107 -9.06 18.99 -27.24
N GLU A 108 -8.20 19.83 -27.81
CA GLU A 108 -6.77 19.85 -27.53
C GLU A 108 -6.51 20.51 -26.16
N ARG A 109 -5.83 19.78 -25.27
CA ARG A 109 -5.42 20.27 -23.95
C ARG A 109 -3.91 20.22 -23.85
N LYS A 110 -3.30 21.34 -23.48
CA LYS A 110 -1.86 21.40 -23.16
C LYS A 110 -1.62 20.78 -21.78
N ILE A 111 -0.76 19.78 -21.72
CA ILE A 111 -0.25 19.18 -20.48
C ILE A 111 1.14 19.73 -20.23
N ASN A 112 1.33 20.30 -19.05
CA ASN A 112 2.62 20.72 -18.53
C ASN A 112 2.72 20.19 -17.10
N ILE A 113 3.58 19.21 -16.89
CA ILE A 113 3.80 18.58 -15.57
C ILE A 113 5.29 18.63 -15.29
N ASP A 114 5.65 19.26 -14.19
CA ASP A 114 7.01 19.31 -13.67
C ASP A 114 6.99 18.91 -12.20
N PHE A 115 7.87 17.97 -11.82
CA PHE A 115 7.99 17.53 -10.43
C PHE A 115 9.38 16.98 -10.15
N GLU A 116 9.74 16.99 -8.86
CA GLU A 116 10.93 16.31 -8.34
C GLU A 116 10.59 14.85 -7.98
N PRO A 117 11.33 13.86 -8.48
CA PRO A 117 11.11 12.45 -8.13
C PRO A 117 11.51 12.16 -6.67
N PHE A 118 10.90 11.16 -6.04
CA PHE A 118 11.18 10.77 -4.65
C PHE A 118 12.54 10.04 -4.48
N LYS A 119 13.14 9.59 -5.57
CA LYS A 119 14.47 8.95 -5.62
C LYS A 119 15.35 9.67 -6.67
N PRO A 120 16.67 9.77 -6.42
CA PRO A 120 17.59 10.38 -7.37
C PRO A 120 17.71 9.56 -8.66
N ILE A 121 17.54 10.23 -9.81
CA ILE A 121 17.60 9.61 -11.14
C ILE A 121 18.96 9.84 -11.79
N ASN A 122 19.68 8.79 -12.18
CA ASN A 122 20.98 8.96 -12.86
C ASN A 122 20.89 9.08 -14.39
N THR A 123 19.73 8.80 -14.99
CA THR A 123 19.52 8.86 -16.44
C THR A 123 19.15 10.27 -16.88
N SER A 124 19.84 10.79 -17.90
CA SER A 124 19.40 11.98 -18.64
C SER A 124 18.65 11.54 -19.89
N LEU A 125 17.44 12.08 -20.10
CA LEU A 125 16.59 11.74 -21.24
C LEU A 125 15.99 13.02 -21.84
N TYR A 126 16.06 13.15 -23.15
CA TYR A 126 15.28 14.13 -23.91
C TYR A 126 14.74 13.42 -25.15
N LEU A 127 13.41 13.30 -25.25
CA LEU A 127 12.72 12.70 -26.40
C LEU A 127 11.49 13.51 -26.76
N CYS A 128 11.26 13.66 -28.06
CA CYS A 128 10.06 14.26 -28.63
C CYS A 128 9.37 13.20 -29.52
N ASP A 129 8.25 12.65 -29.07
CA ASP A 129 7.51 11.60 -29.77
C ASP A 129 5.99 11.89 -29.71
N ASN A 130 5.16 10.92 -30.11
CA ASN A 130 3.69 10.97 -30.01
C ASN A 130 3.13 10.48 -28.67
N LYS A 131 4.00 9.98 -27.79
CA LYS A 131 3.71 9.47 -26.45
C LYS A 131 4.73 10.00 -25.46
N PHE A 132 4.38 10.00 -24.17
CA PHE A 132 5.36 10.26 -23.12
C PHE A 132 6.19 9.01 -22.81
N HIS A 133 7.48 9.22 -22.58
CA HIS A 133 8.43 8.19 -22.18
C HIS A 133 8.55 8.16 -20.66
N THR A 134 7.96 7.14 -20.04
CA THR A 134 7.88 6.94 -18.59
C THR A 134 8.78 5.81 -18.11
N GLU A 135 9.59 5.20 -18.98
CA GLU A 135 10.38 4.00 -18.66
C GLU A 135 11.33 4.24 -17.49
N ALA A 136 12.00 5.40 -17.48
CA ALA A 136 12.91 5.79 -16.40
C ALA A 136 12.20 6.06 -15.06
N LEU A 137 10.92 6.46 -15.09
CA LEU A 137 10.13 6.61 -13.86
C LEU A 137 9.61 5.26 -13.34
N SER A 138 9.24 4.35 -14.25
CA SER A 138 8.79 3.01 -13.91
C SER A 138 9.88 2.20 -13.20
N GLU A 139 11.15 2.37 -13.58
CA GLU A 139 12.30 1.79 -12.88
C GLU A 139 12.41 2.29 -11.42
N LEU A 140 12.09 3.56 -11.16
CA LEU A 140 12.16 4.11 -9.79
C LEU A 140 11.02 3.62 -8.91
N LEU A 141 9.87 3.33 -9.52
CA LEU A 141 8.71 2.76 -8.84
C LEU A 141 8.92 1.31 -8.41
N GLU A 142 9.93 0.61 -8.95
CA GLU A 142 10.37 -0.64 -8.33
C GLU A 142 10.80 -0.33 -6.90
N SER A 143 10.00 -0.90 -6.00
CA SER A 143 10.03 -0.56 -4.60
C SER A 143 11.19 -1.27 -3.94
N ASP A 144 12.31 -0.59 -3.93
CA ASP A 144 13.51 -1.11 -3.29
C ASP A 144 13.41 -0.92 -1.78
N GLN A 145 12.69 -1.82 -1.12
CA GLN A 145 12.94 -2.06 0.29
C GLN A 145 14.40 -2.49 0.44
N LYS A 146 15.12 -1.82 1.33
CA LYS A 146 16.51 -2.16 1.60
C LYS A 146 16.55 -3.41 2.47
N PHE A 147 17.08 -4.51 1.94
CA PHE A 147 17.26 -5.77 2.64
C PHE A 147 18.72 -5.93 3.08
N GLY A 148 18.92 -6.43 4.29
CA GLY A 148 20.25 -6.76 4.80
C GLY A 148 20.61 -8.21 4.49
N PHE A 149 21.87 -8.47 4.20
CA PHE A 149 22.41 -9.81 3.99
C PHE A 149 23.63 -10.01 4.88
N ILE A 150 23.58 -11.04 5.73
CA ILE A 150 24.73 -11.51 6.49
C ILE A 150 25.14 -12.84 5.91
N ILE A 151 26.30 -12.89 5.26
CA ILE A 151 26.89 -14.13 4.76
C ILE A 151 27.95 -14.59 5.75
N MET A 152 27.74 -15.75 6.36
CA MET A 152 28.68 -16.38 7.28
C MET A 152 29.37 -17.55 6.59
N ASP A 153 30.68 -17.61 6.70
CA ASP A 153 31.49 -18.73 6.24
C ASP A 153 32.62 -19.02 7.24
N GLY A 154 33.19 -20.21 7.18
CA GLY A 154 34.28 -20.60 8.10
C GLY A 154 35.56 -19.77 7.95
N ASN A 155 35.73 -19.10 6.81
CA ASN A 155 36.89 -18.27 6.48
C ASN A 155 36.63 -16.76 6.66
N GLY A 156 35.39 -16.36 6.98
CA GLY A 156 35.02 -14.95 7.05
C GLY A 156 33.53 -14.68 6.86
N SER A 157 33.11 -13.45 7.12
CA SER A 157 31.74 -12.99 6.91
C SER A 157 31.67 -11.73 6.05
N LEU A 158 30.55 -11.56 5.36
CA LEU A 158 30.25 -10.38 4.57
C LEU A 158 28.91 -9.81 5.00
N PHE A 159 28.88 -8.50 5.22
CA PHE A 159 27.68 -7.71 5.46
C PHE A 159 27.38 -6.90 4.21
N GLY A 160 26.19 -7.10 3.67
CA GLY A 160 25.73 -6.41 2.46
C GLY A 160 24.31 -5.92 2.60
N THR A 161 23.92 -5.04 1.69
CA THR A 161 22.54 -4.62 1.52
C THR A 161 22.14 -4.72 0.05
N LEU A 162 20.90 -5.12 -0.17
CA LEU A 162 20.27 -5.14 -1.48
C LEU A 162 19.12 -4.13 -1.47
N SER A 163 19.11 -3.23 -2.44
CA SER A 163 18.04 -2.26 -2.66
C SER A 163 17.66 -2.39 -4.13
N GLY A 164 16.61 -3.16 -4.42
CA GLY A 164 16.22 -3.47 -5.79
C GLY A 164 17.30 -4.24 -6.52
N ASN A 165 17.76 -3.67 -7.63
CA ASN A 165 18.88 -4.20 -8.41
C ASN A 165 20.25 -3.71 -7.91
N THR A 166 20.29 -2.75 -6.98
CA THR A 166 21.56 -2.23 -6.46
C THR A 166 22.02 -3.04 -5.25
N ARG A 167 23.24 -3.60 -5.34
CA ARG A 167 23.92 -4.29 -4.24
C ARG A 167 25.03 -3.42 -3.68
N GLU A 168 25.08 -3.31 -2.36
CA GLU A 168 26.13 -2.59 -1.63
C GLU A 168 26.78 -3.53 -0.63
N ILE A 169 28.12 -3.59 -0.63
CA ILE A 169 28.86 -4.35 0.38
C ILE A 169 29.29 -3.36 1.46
N LEU A 170 28.75 -3.51 2.67
CA LEU A 170 29.02 -2.61 3.79
C LEU A 170 30.37 -2.93 4.43
N GLN A 171 30.57 -4.20 4.77
CA GLN A 171 31.75 -4.63 5.52
C GLN A 171 32.13 -6.07 5.20
N ARG A 172 33.44 -6.34 5.18
CA ARG A 172 34.00 -7.69 5.04
C ARG A 172 34.88 -8.00 6.24
N LEU A 173 34.78 -9.23 6.74
CA LEU A 173 35.58 -9.74 7.83
C LEU A 173 36.20 -11.07 7.41
N SER A 174 37.51 -11.21 7.59
CA SER A 174 38.21 -12.49 7.43
C SER A 174 38.51 -13.08 8.81
N VAL A 175 38.31 -14.39 8.96
CA VAL A 175 38.54 -15.11 10.22
C VAL A 175 39.19 -16.45 9.93
N ASP A 176 40.18 -16.81 10.74
CA ASP A 176 40.83 -18.11 10.70
C ASP A 176 40.40 -18.96 11.91
N LEU A 177 39.48 -19.90 11.65
CA LEU A 177 38.94 -20.82 12.65
C LEU A 177 39.74 -22.13 12.69
N PRO A 178 40.04 -22.69 13.89
CA PRO A 178 40.73 -23.97 13.99
C PRO A 178 39.94 -25.10 13.33
N LYS A 179 40.56 -25.80 12.39
CA LYS A 179 39.90 -26.91 11.68
C LYS A 179 39.63 -28.10 12.62
N LYS A 180 38.69 -28.94 12.22
CA LYS A 180 38.42 -30.21 12.92
C LYS A 180 39.63 -31.13 12.75
N HIS A 181 40.19 -31.58 13.86
CA HIS A 181 41.30 -32.53 13.87
C HIS A 181 40.87 -33.81 14.57
N GLY A 182 41.08 -34.96 13.91
CA GLY A 182 40.87 -36.29 14.50
C GLY A 182 42.13 -36.88 15.14
N ARG A 183 43.30 -36.23 14.97
CA ARG A 183 44.59 -36.67 15.50
C ARG A 183 44.94 -35.80 16.71
N GLY A 184 45.16 -36.40 17.89
CA GLY A 184 45.45 -35.63 19.10
C GLY A 184 45.56 -36.39 20.43
N GLY A 185 45.23 -37.68 20.47
CA GLY A 185 45.31 -38.49 21.70
C GLY A 185 44.58 -37.82 22.87
N GLN A 186 45.25 -37.71 24.03
CA GLN A 186 44.71 -37.06 25.24
C GLN A 186 44.39 -35.57 25.05
N SER A 187 45.06 -34.88 24.12
CA SER A 187 44.85 -33.45 23.85
C SER A 187 43.67 -33.17 22.92
N ALA A 188 43.03 -34.20 22.33
CA ALA A 188 41.94 -34.04 21.37
C ALA A 188 40.76 -33.24 21.96
N LEU A 189 40.39 -33.50 23.21
CA LEU A 189 39.29 -32.80 23.89
C LEU A 189 39.60 -31.30 24.08
N ARG A 190 40.84 -30.96 24.42
CA ARG A 190 41.29 -29.57 24.55
C ARG A 190 41.19 -28.82 23.22
N PHE A 191 41.63 -29.43 22.12
CA PHE A 191 41.51 -28.82 20.79
C PHE A 191 40.06 -28.70 20.32
N ALA A 192 39.18 -29.61 20.75
CA ALA A 192 37.75 -29.48 20.53
C ALA A 192 37.17 -28.27 21.25
N ARG A 193 37.46 -28.10 22.55
CA ARG A 193 37.01 -26.94 23.34
C ARG A 193 37.51 -25.62 22.76
N LEU A 194 38.80 -25.52 22.44
CA LEU A 194 39.37 -24.30 21.87
C LEU A 194 38.74 -23.91 20.52
N ARG A 195 38.30 -24.91 19.75
CA ARG A 195 37.56 -24.68 18.49
C ARG A 195 36.18 -24.12 18.76
N GLU A 196 35.41 -24.73 19.66
CA GLU A 196 34.08 -24.21 20.02
C GLU A 196 34.16 -22.81 20.61
N GLU A 197 35.15 -22.54 21.46
CA GLU A 197 35.37 -21.22 22.04
C GLU A 197 35.65 -20.16 20.96
N LYS A 198 36.51 -20.47 19.98
CA LYS A 198 36.75 -19.57 18.85
C LYS A 198 35.51 -19.40 17.95
N ARG A 199 34.71 -20.45 17.74
CA ARG A 199 33.44 -20.37 17.00
C ARG A 199 32.43 -19.47 17.70
N HIS A 200 32.29 -19.64 19.02
CA HIS A 200 31.40 -18.80 19.82
C HIS A 200 31.83 -17.33 19.80
N ASN A 201 33.14 -17.05 19.92
CA ASN A 201 33.67 -15.69 19.79
C ASN A 201 33.46 -15.09 18.39
N TYR A 202 33.51 -15.93 17.35
CA TYR A 202 33.20 -15.50 15.99
C TYR A 202 31.73 -15.10 15.81
N VAL A 203 30.79 -15.93 16.31
CA VAL A 203 29.35 -15.62 16.29
C VAL A 203 29.07 -14.34 17.07
N ARG A 204 29.67 -14.16 18.26
CA ARG A 204 29.56 -12.92 19.04
C ARG A 204 30.00 -11.69 18.26
N LYS A 205 31.18 -11.75 17.65
CA LYS A 205 31.72 -10.64 16.86
C LYS A 205 30.81 -10.29 15.67
N ILE A 206 30.21 -11.28 15.03
CA ILE A 206 29.26 -11.05 13.93
C ILE A 206 27.97 -10.42 14.44
N ALA A 207 27.44 -10.88 15.56
CA ALA A 207 26.25 -10.29 16.18
C ALA A 207 26.47 -8.80 16.50
N GLU A 208 27.62 -8.45 17.09
CA GLU A 208 27.98 -7.05 17.38
C GLU A 208 28.12 -6.20 16.10
N LEU A 209 28.78 -6.73 15.06
CA LEU A 209 28.92 -6.04 13.78
C LEU A 209 27.58 -5.89 13.04
N ALA A 210 26.66 -6.83 13.21
CA ALA A 210 25.32 -6.74 12.65
C ALA A 210 24.55 -5.54 13.25
N VAL A 211 24.67 -5.33 14.57
CA VAL A 211 24.10 -4.16 15.24
C VAL A 211 24.71 -2.87 14.69
N GLN A 212 26.03 -2.79 14.56
CA GLN A 212 26.72 -1.59 14.04
C GLN A 212 26.30 -1.22 12.61
N ASN A 213 26.05 -2.22 11.75
CA ASN A 213 25.72 -1.99 10.35
C ASN A 213 24.22 -1.82 10.08
N TYR A 214 23.36 -2.54 10.81
CA TYR A 214 21.92 -2.61 10.54
C TYR A 214 21.04 -1.86 11.53
N ILE A 215 21.60 -1.33 12.63
CA ILE A 215 20.87 -0.49 13.57
C ILE A 215 21.47 0.92 13.55
N THR A 216 20.62 1.90 13.27
CA THR A 216 20.96 3.32 13.35
C THR A 216 19.89 4.04 14.15
N ASN A 217 20.28 4.81 15.17
CA ASN A 217 19.36 5.51 16.08
C ASN A 217 18.30 4.56 16.68
N ASP A 218 18.75 3.44 17.26
CA ASP A 218 17.90 2.41 17.89
C ASP A 218 16.85 1.72 16.98
N LYS A 219 16.81 2.05 15.69
CA LYS A 219 15.90 1.46 14.71
C LYS A 219 16.67 0.67 13.67
N VAL A 220 16.11 -0.46 13.25
CA VAL A 220 16.67 -1.26 12.15
C VAL A 220 16.52 -0.47 10.85
N ASN A 221 17.62 -0.32 10.10
CA ASN A 221 17.67 0.46 8.86
C ASN A 221 17.21 -0.34 7.61
N VAL A 222 17.07 -1.66 7.74
CA VAL A 222 16.62 -2.59 6.70
C VAL A 222 15.20 -3.08 6.97
N ALA A 223 14.44 -3.30 5.90
CA ALA A 223 13.08 -3.83 5.97
C ALA A 223 13.06 -5.29 6.45
N GLY A 224 14.09 -6.05 6.10
CA GLY A 224 14.33 -7.38 6.61
C GLY A 224 15.75 -7.86 6.36
N LEU A 225 16.08 -8.99 6.99
CA LEU A 225 17.41 -9.55 7.04
C LEU A 225 17.41 -10.98 6.50
N VAL A 226 18.38 -11.32 5.67
CA VAL A 226 18.63 -12.67 5.19
C VAL A 226 19.94 -13.15 5.79
N LEU A 227 19.89 -14.29 6.49
CA LEU A 227 21.08 -14.96 7.02
C LEU A 227 21.48 -16.04 6.03
N ALA A 228 22.63 -15.87 5.39
CA ALA A 228 23.18 -16.83 4.44
C ALA A 228 24.48 -17.41 4.97
N GLY A 229 24.80 -18.64 4.58
CA GLY A 229 26.11 -19.21 4.91
C GLY A 229 26.24 -20.68 4.59
N SER A 230 27.49 -21.15 4.62
CA SER A 230 27.80 -22.57 4.57
C SER A 230 27.70 -23.17 5.98
N ALA A 231 27.18 -24.40 6.10
CA ALA A 231 26.99 -25.10 7.38
C ALA A 231 26.06 -24.38 8.39
N ASP A 232 26.08 -24.84 9.64
CA ASP A 232 25.13 -24.44 10.70
C ASP A 232 25.43 -23.10 11.38
N PHE A 233 26.51 -22.39 11.00
CA PHE A 233 26.89 -21.12 11.65
C PHE A 233 25.78 -20.05 11.63
N LYS A 234 24.99 -19.99 10.56
CA LYS A 234 23.85 -19.09 10.43
C LYS A 234 22.68 -19.47 11.36
N ASN A 235 22.52 -20.77 11.64
CA ASN A 235 21.52 -21.27 12.58
C ASN A 235 21.95 -20.95 14.01
N ASP A 236 23.24 -21.15 14.31
CA ASP A 236 23.83 -20.80 15.61
C ASP A 236 23.68 -19.30 15.90
N LEU A 237 23.90 -18.43 14.90
CA LEU A 237 23.67 -16.99 15.04
C LEU A 237 22.19 -16.69 15.33
N ASN A 238 21.27 -17.26 14.56
CA ASN A 238 19.83 -16.99 14.69
C ASN A 238 19.24 -17.50 16.01
N GLN A 239 19.77 -18.59 16.55
CA GLN A 239 19.32 -19.17 17.82
C GLN A 239 20.04 -18.57 19.04
N SER A 240 21.14 -17.86 18.83
CA SER A 240 21.92 -17.30 19.95
C SER A 240 21.24 -16.09 20.59
N ASP A 241 21.30 -16.04 21.92
CA ASP A 241 20.88 -14.86 22.71
C ASP A 241 21.79 -13.64 22.51
N MET A 242 22.95 -13.83 21.84
CA MET A 242 23.89 -12.76 21.52
C MET A 242 23.42 -11.91 20.34
N PHE A 243 22.54 -12.46 19.51
CA PHE A 243 22.00 -11.73 18.38
C PHE A 243 20.89 -10.79 18.85
N ASP A 244 20.94 -9.54 18.40
CA ASP A 244 19.99 -8.52 18.86
C ASP A 244 18.55 -8.92 18.47
N GLN A 245 17.66 -8.91 19.46
CA GLN A 245 16.29 -9.37 19.31
C GLN A 245 15.50 -8.53 18.28
N ARG A 246 15.85 -7.25 18.09
CA ARG A 246 15.25 -6.39 17.07
C ARG A 246 15.61 -6.90 15.67
N LEU A 247 16.86 -7.30 15.45
CA LEU A 247 17.31 -7.89 14.18
C LEU A 247 16.75 -9.30 13.98
N GLN A 248 16.70 -10.10 15.05
CA GLN A 248 16.13 -11.45 15.01
C GLN A 248 14.67 -11.45 14.54
N SER A 249 13.86 -10.51 15.03
CA SER A 249 12.46 -10.34 14.60
C SER A 249 12.30 -9.95 13.12
N LYS A 250 13.38 -9.47 12.48
CA LYS A 250 13.44 -9.03 11.09
C LYS A 250 14.11 -10.04 10.17
N VAL A 251 14.49 -11.22 10.67
CA VAL A 251 15.02 -12.31 9.83
C VAL A 251 13.88 -12.88 8.99
N ILE A 252 13.97 -12.75 7.67
CA ILE A 252 12.97 -13.25 6.73
C ILE A 252 13.24 -14.72 6.40
N LYS A 253 14.49 -15.03 6.06
CA LYS A 253 14.90 -16.35 5.58
C LYS A 253 16.34 -16.64 5.96
N VAL A 254 16.58 -17.91 6.29
CA VAL A 254 17.91 -18.48 6.45
C VAL A 254 18.22 -19.29 5.19
N VAL A 255 19.32 -18.99 4.51
CA VAL A 255 19.67 -19.55 3.19
C VAL A 255 20.99 -20.31 3.26
N ASP A 256 20.96 -21.56 2.81
CA ASP A 256 22.17 -22.35 2.59
C ASP A 256 22.85 -21.91 1.28
N VAL A 257 24.11 -21.49 1.36
CA VAL A 257 24.93 -21.16 0.18
C VAL A 257 26.17 -22.05 0.14
N SER A 258 26.63 -22.36 -1.08
CA SER A 258 27.77 -23.26 -1.31
C SER A 258 29.10 -22.55 -1.14
N TYR A 259 29.13 -21.23 -1.35
CA TYR A 259 30.33 -20.40 -1.31
C TYR A 259 30.17 -19.27 -0.29
N GLY A 260 31.27 -18.87 0.35
CA GLY A 260 31.33 -17.67 1.19
C GLY A 260 31.63 -16.39 0.40
N GLY A 261 31.69 -15.27 1.11
CA GLY A 261 32.09 -13.96 0.56
C GLY A 261 31.12 -13.42 -0.50
N GLU A 262 31.67 -12.76 -1.53
CA GLU A 262 30.87 -12.08 -2.57
C GLU A 262 30.14 -13.05 -3.51
N ASN A 263 30.74 -14.20 -3.80
CA ASN A 263 30.09 -15.21 -4.64
C ASN A 263 28.88 -15.81 -3.90
N GLY A 264 29.05 -16.07 -2.59
CA GLY A 264 27.95 -16.45 -1.70
C GLY A 264 26.87 -15.39 -1.60
N PHE A 265 27.23 -14.10 -1.65
CA PHE A 265 26.25 -13.01 -1.66
C PHE A 265 25.33 -13.09 -2.88
N ASN A 266 25.88 -13.29 -4.07
CA ASN A 266 25.09 -13.37 -5.30
C ASN A 266 24.16 -14.58 -5.31
N GLN A 267 24.67 -15.72 -4.85
CA GLN A 267 23.86 -16.93 -4.71
C GLN A 267 22.73 -16.74 -3.68
N ALA A 268 23.02 -16.07 -2.56
CA ALA A 268 22.00 -15.77 -1.55
C ALA A 268 20.91 -14.84 -2.10
N ILE A 269 21.27 -13.84 -2.92
CA ILE A 269 20.30 -12.95 -3.57
C ILE A 269 19.38 -13.74 -4.50
N GLU A 270 19.92 -14.63 -5.33
CA GLU A 270 19.14 -15.46 -6.25
C GLU A 270 18.14 -16.36 -5.50
N LEU A 271 18.60 -17.06 -4.45
CA LEU A 271 17.77 -17.95 -3.64
C LEU A 271 16.76 -17.22 -2.72
N ALA A 272 17.01 -15.96 -2.39
CA ALA A 272 16.13 -15.14 -1.59
C ALA A 272 15.13 -14.34 -2.43
N SER A 273 15.35 -14.19 -3.73
CA SER A 273 14.56 -13.33 -4.65
C SER A 273 13.05 -13.54 -4.52
N GLU A 274 12.57 -14.79 -4.55
CA GLU A 274 11.15 -15.14 -4.41
C GLU A 274 10.58 -14.75 -3.05
N THR A 275 11.36 -14.89 -1.98
CA THR A 275 10.89 -14.56 -0.64
C THR A 275 10.86 -13.04 -0.41
N LEU A 276 11.81 -12.32 -1.01
CA LEU A 276 11.91 -10.87 -0.93
C LEU A 276 10.82 -10.15 -1.74
N SER A 277 10.45 -10.66 -2.91
CA SER A 277 9.33 -10.11 -3.70
C SER A 277 7.99 -10.25 -2.97
N ASN A 278 7.84 -11.30 -2.15
CA ASN A 278 6.63 -11.58 -1.39
C ASN A 278 6.45 -10.74 -0.11
N VAL A 279 7.46 -9.99 0.35
CA VAL A 279 7.40 -9.26 1.64
C VAL A 279 6.24 -8.26 1.69
N LYS A 280 5.99 -7.53 0.60
CA LYS A 280 4.86 -6.59 0.51
C LYS A 280 3.52 -7.30 0.66
N PHE A 281 3.35 -8.42 -0.04
CA PHE A 281 2.13 -9.24 0.06
C PHE A 281 1.93 -9.80 1.47
N VAL A 282 3.00 -10.17 2.17
CA VAL A 282 2.92 -10.63 3.57
C VAL A 282 2.50 -9.50 4.52
N GLN A 283 3.01 -8.28 4.32
CA GLN A 283 2.60 -7.11 5.10
C GLN A 283 1.13 -6.75 4.86
N GLU A 284 0.70 -6.69 3.59
CA GLU A 284 -0.70 -6.47 3.19
C GLU A 284 -1.61 -7.53 3.82
N LYS A 285 -1.26 -8.81 3.68
CA LYS A 285 -2.01 -9.93 4.26
C LYS A 285 -2.14 -9.80 5.78
N LYS A 286 -1.07 -9.41 6.46
CA LYS A 286 -1.08 -9.20 7.91
C LYS A 286 -1.97 -8.03 8.32
N LEU A 287 -1.98 -6.95 7.55
CA LEU A 287 -2.83 -5.78 7.80
C LEU A 287 -4.31 -6.15 7.66
N ILE A 288 -4.69 -6.81 6.57
CA ILE A 288 -6.07 -7.27 6.34
C ILE A 288 -6.45 -8.36 7.35
N GLY A 289 -5.50 -9.23 7.72
CA GLY A 289 -5.70 -10.23 8.77
C GLY A 289 -6.12 -9.60 10.09
N LYS A 290 -5.46 -8.51 10.51
CA LYS A 290 -5.86 -7.74 11.70
C LYS A 290 -7.26 -7.14 11.55
N TYR A 291 -7.58 -6.60 10.38
CA TYR A 291 -8.90 -6.05 10.08
C TYR A 291 -10.01 -7.12 10.22
N PHE A 292 -9.81 -8.33 9.67
CA PHE A 292 -10.76 -9.43 9.82
C PHE A 292 -10.80 -10.03 11.24
N GLU A 293 -9.70 -9.98 11.97
CA GLU A 293 -9.66 -10.41 13.37
C GLU A 293 -10.56 -9.52 14.23
N GLU A 294 -10.52 -8.19 14.06
CA GLU A 294 -11.40 -7.26 14.77
C GLU A 294 -12.89 -7.47 14.43
N ILE A 295 -13.21 -7.80 13.17
CA ILE A 295 -14.58 -8.21 12.79
C ILE A 295 -14.96 -9.52 13.47
N SER A 296 -14.07 -10.52 13.46
CA SER A 296 -14.35 -11.84 14.03
C SER A 296 -14.52 -11.83 15.55
N GLN A 297 -13.91 -10.85 16.23
CA GLN A 297 -13.99 -10.66 17.68
C GLN A 297 -15.16 -9.75 18.11
N ASP A 298 -15.97 -9.23 17.18
CA ASP A 298 -17.10 -8.33 17.43
C ASP A 298 -16.76 -7.11 18.32
N THR A 299 -15.53 -6.59 18.21
CA THR A 299 -15.05 -5.46 19.04
C THR A 299 -15.74 -4.14 18.68
N GLY A 300 -16.35 -4.06 17.49
CA GLY A 300 -16.97 -2.85 16.95
C GLY A 300 -15.96 -1.74 16.59
N LYS A 301 -14.67 -2.08 16.47
CA LYS A 301 -13.59 -1.14 16.13
C LYS A 301 -13.28 -1.12 14.62
N VAL A 302 -14.26 -1.42 13.79
CA VAL A 302 -14.08 -1.52 12.35
C VAL A 302 -15.20 -0.77 11.67
N CYS A 303 -14.86 -0.04 10.61
CA CYS A 303 -15.83 0.50 9.66
C CYS A 303 -15.57 -0.07 8.26
N TYR A 304 -16.64 -0.17 7.48
CA TYR A 304 -16.63 -0.56 6.08
C TYR A 304 -17.64 0.28 5.33
N GLY A 305 -17.45 0.44 4.02
CA GLY A 305 -18.30 1.31 3.21
C GLY A 305 -17.88 2.78 3.27
N VAL A 306 -18.25 3.54 2.24
CA VAL A 306 -17.77 4.90 2.02
C VAL A 306 -18.34 5.86 3.06
N GLU A 307 -19.64 5.77 3.33
CA GLU A 307 -20.37 6.66 4.24
C GLU A 307 -19.87 6.52 5.68
N ASP A 308 -19.85 5.30 6.21
CA ASP A 308 -19.39 5.02 7.58
C ASP A 308 -17.91 5.37 7.77
N THR A 309 -17.08 5.11 6.74
CA THR A 309 -15.65 5.44 6.80
C THR A 309 -15.42 6.96 6.79
N LEU A 310 -16.22 7.72 6.03
CA LEU A 310 -16.16 9.18 6.05
C LEU A 310 -16.62 9.75 7.40
N LYS A 311 -17.74 9.28 7.94
CA LYS A 311 -18.20 9.68 9.28
C LYS A 311 -17.16 9.35 10.34
N ALA A 312 -16.55 8.17 10.29
CA ALA A 312 -15.46 7.78 11.20
C ALA A 312 -14.21 8.66 11.05
N LEU A 313 -13.92 9.11 9.83
CA LEU A 313 -12.79 9.99 9.52
C LEU A 313 -13.04 11.41 10.05
N GLU A 314 -14.25 11.95 9.86
CA GLU A 314 -14.69 13.26 10.37
C GLU A 314 -14.69 13.31 11.90
N LEU A 315 -15.08 12.22 12.56
CA LEU A 315 -15.00 12.06 14.01
C LEU A 315 -13.57 11.88 14.54
N GLY A 316 -12.58 11.72 13.66
CA GLY A 316 -11.19 11.43 14.03
C GLY A 316 -11.02 10.06 14.73
N ALA A 317 -11.95 9.14 14.52
CA ALA A 317 -11.97 7.83 15.15
C ALA A 317 -11.08 6.81 14.41
N ALA A 318 -10.82 7.02 13.12
CA ALA A 318 -10.02 6.13 12.29
C ALA A 318 -8.53 6.16 12.67
N GLU A 319 -7.97 5.00 13.01
CA GLU A 319 -6.53 4.82 13.23
C GLU A 319 -5.81 4.52 11.91
N ILE A 320 -6.28 3.49 11.21
CA ILE A 320 -5.69 3.01 9.96
C ILE A 320 -6.80 2.94 8.92
N LEU A 321 -6.72 3.81 7.91
CA LEU A 321 -7.60 3.82 6.76
C LEU A 321 -7.02 2.89 5.69
N ILE A 322 -7.79 1.88 5.33
CA ILE A 322 -7.42 0.85 4.36
C ILE A 322 -8.20 1.09 3.08
N VAL A 323 -7.49 1.33 1.97
CA VAL A 323 -8.11 1.64 0.69
C VAL A 323 -7.52 0.80 -0.43
N TYR A 324 -8.38 0.30 -1.32
CA TYR A 324 -7.96 -0.41 -2.51
C TYR A 324 -7.33 0.53 -3.55
N GLU A 325 -6.16 0.18 -4.10
CA GLU A 325 -5.40 1.04 -5.01
C GLU A 325 -6.14 1.43 -6.31
N ASN A 326 -7.08 0.59 -6.76
CA ASN A 326 -7.90 0.81 -7.96
C ASN A 326 -9.38 1.05 -7.63
N LEU A 327 -9.68 1.72 -6.52
CA LEU A 327 -11.04 2.13 -6.18
C LEU A 327 -11.58 3.13 -7.23
N ASP A 328 -12.61 2.74 -7.96
CA ASP A 328 -13.27 3.55 -8.99
C ASP A 328 -14.41 4.40 -8.40
N MET A 329 -14.04 5.35 -7.52
CA MET A 329 -14.96 6.31 -6.90
C MET A 329 -14.57 7.75 -7.26
N THR A 330 -15.57 8.54 -7.62
CA THR A 330 -15.47 9.98 -7.88
C THR A 330 -16.15 10.76 -6.76
N ARG A 331 -15.50 11.84 -6.34
CA ARG A 331 -16.03 12.81 -5.38
C ARG A 331 -16.49 14.03 -6.15
N TRP A 332 -17.77 14.34 -6.05
CA TRP A 332 -18.40 15.52 -6.63
C TRP A 332 -18.73 16.51 -5.52
N VAL A 333 -18.33 17.75 -5.69
CA VAL A 333 -18.81 18.87 -4.86
C VAL A 333 -19.86 19.60 -5.69
N LEU A 334 -21.11 19.41 -5.32
CA LEU A 334 -22.26 20.03 -5.97
C LEU A 334 -22.72 21.22 -5.13
N LYS A 335 -23.24 22.25 -5.79
CA LYS A 335 -23.84 23.41 -5.13
C LYS A 335 -25.32 23.49 -5.47
N ASN A 336 -26.17 23.52 -4.43
CA ASN A 336 -27.61 23.70 -4.60
C ASN A 336 -27.93 25.16 -4.94
N ALA A 337 -29.16 25.40 -5.42
CA ALA A 337 -29.66 26.75 -5.69
C ALA A 337 -29.62 27.68 -4.45
N SER A 338 -29.70 27.10 -3.25
CA SER A 338 -29.59 27.78 -1.95
C SER A 338 -28.14 28.09 -1.52
N GLY A 339 -27.14 27.61 -2.27
CA GLY A 339 -25.73 27.86 -2.04
C GLY A 339 -25.03 26.92 -1.05
N SER A 340 -25.72 25.92 -0.52
CA SER A 340 -25.14 24.82 0.27
C SER A 340 -24.35 23.87 -0.62
N GLU A 341 -23.21 23.40 -0.11
CA GLU A 341 -22.34 22.43 -0.79
C GLU A 341 -22.72 21.01 -0.36
N VAL A 342 -23.09 20.17 -1.32
CA VAL A 342 -23.41 18.75 -1.13
C VAL A 342 -22.28 17.93 -1.75
N VAL A 343 -21.63 17.10 -0.93
CA VAL A 343 -20.55 16.22 -1.39
C VAL A 343 -21.14 14.85 -1.71
N LEU A 344 -21.12 14.46 -2.99
CA LEU A 344 -21.55 13.14 -3.43
C LEU A 344 -20.36 12.26 -3.78
N HIS A 345 -20.44 10.99 -3.38
CA HIS A 345 -19.48 9.95 -3.73
C HIS A 345 -20.18 8.93 -4.63
N THR A 346 -19.79 8.88 -5.91
CA THR A 346 -20.44 8.02 -6.90
C THR A 346 -19.49 7.00 -7.50
N THR A 347 -20.00 5.81 -7.77
CA THR A 347 -19.35 4.84 -8.68
C THR A 347 -19.63 5.20 -10.13
N LYS A 348 -18.80 4.73 -11.07
CA LYS A 348 -19.03 4.88 -12.53
C LYS A 348 -20.40 4.40 -13.01
N ALA A 349 -21.02 3.45 -12.30
CA ALA A 349 -22.36 2.96 -12.62
C ALA A 349 -23.45 3.97 -12.20
N GLN A 350 -23.24 4.67 -11.08
CA GLN A 350 -24.13 5.70 -10.55
C GLN A 350 -23.93 7.06 -11.25
N GLU A 351 -22.77 7.31 -11.84
CA GLU A 351 -22.54 8.48 -12.70
C GLU A 351 -23.50 8.53 -13.90
N ALA A 352 -23.99 7.37 -14.37
CA ALA A 352 -24.94 7.29 -15.47
C ALA A 352 -26.38 7.67 -15.07
N SER A 353 -26.73 7.59 -13.78
CA SER A 353 -28.06 7.99 -13.28
C SER A 353 -28.09 9.49 -13.02
N ARG A 354 -28.79 10.21 -13.91
CA ARG A 354 -29.01 11.66 -13.84
C ARG A 354 -29.82 12.09 -12.60
N ASP A 355 -30.52 11.16 -11.97
CA ASP A 355 -31.36 11.38 -10.79
C ASP A 355 -30.56 11.80 -9.54
N LEU A 356 -29.27 11.47 -9.47
CA LEU A 356 -28.39 11.86 -8.35
C LEU A 356 -27.90 13.31 -8.41
N PHE A 357 -27.99 13.93 -9.59
CA PHE A 357 -27.54 15.30 -9.84
C PHE A 357 -28.67 16.33 -9.81
N ILE A 358 -29.90 15.86 -9.58
CA ILE A 358 -31.09 16.68 -9.44
C ILE A 358 -31.36 16.85 -7.95
N ASP A 359 -31.51 18.09 -7.51
CA ASP A 359 -31.89 18.40 -6.14
C ASP A 359 -33.34 17.92 -5.88
N LYS A 360 -33.53 17.06 -4.86
CA LYS A 360 -34.83 16.45 -4.56
C LYS A 360 -35.88 17.46 -4.12
N GLU A 361 -35.46 18.63 -3.62
CA GLU A 361 -36.36 19.68 -3.13
C GLU A 361 -36.74 20.69 -4.22
N THR A 362 -35.80 21.04 -5.11
CA THR A 362 -36.01 22.12 -6.09
C THR A 362 -36.23 21.61 -7.51
N GLY A 363 -35.92 20.33 -7.79
CA GLY A 363 -36.06 19.73 -9.13
C GLY A 363 -35.14 20.35 -10.19
N LEU A 364 -34.16 21.15 -9.77
CA LEU A 364 -33.16 21.79 -10.63
C LEU A 364 -31.86 20.98 -10.61
N ASP A 365 -31.14 20.99 -11.73
CA ASP A 365 -29.81 20.38 -11.85
C ASP A 365 -28.83 21.15 -10.95
N MET A 366 -28.16 20.44 -10.03
CA MET A 366 -27.15 21.02 -9.14
C MET A 366 -25.89 21.39 -9.93
N GLU A 367 -25.26 22.53 -9.62
CA GLU A 367 -24.05 22.96 -10.31
C GLU A 367 -22.83 22.19 -9.79
N THR A 368 -22.06 21.57 -10.69
CA THR A 368 -20.81 20.88 -10.36
C THR A 368 -19.70 21.91 -10.15
N VAL A 369 -19.24 22.07 -8.90
CA VAL A 369 -18.15 22.99 -8.54
C VAL A 369 -16.79 22.33 -8.76
N ASP A 370 -16.64 21.10 -8.28
CA ASP A 370 -15.40 20.33 -8.43
C ASP A 370 -15.70 18.84 -8.57
N SER A 371 -14.88 18.16 -9.36
CA SER A 371 -14.98 16.73 -9.62
C SER A 371 -13.58 16.12 -9.60
N GLY A 372 -13.33 15.27 -8.60
CA GLY A 372 -12.02 14.66 -8.38
C GLY A 372 -12.11 13.17 -8.10
N SER A 373 -10.98 12.47 -8.22
CA SER A 373 -10.91 11.08 -7.76
C SER A 373 -10.92 11.05 -6.24
N PHE A 374 -11.79 10.22 -5.66
CA PHE A 374 -11.90 10.11 -4.20
C PHE A 374 -10.59 9.66 -3.54
N LEU A 375 -9.85 8.77 -4.21
CA LEU A 375 -8.50 8.33 -3.78
C LEU A 375 -7.50 9.48 -3.69
N GLU A 376 -7.54 10.43 -4.62
CA GLU A 376 -6.61 11.57 -4.65
C GLU A 376 -6.91 12.52 -3.50
N TRP A 377 -8.19 12.78 -3.26
CA TRP A 377 -8.63 13.57 -2.11
C TRP A 377 -8.23 12.93 -0.78
N LEU A 378 -8.39 11.60 -0.63
CA LEU A 378 -7.95 10.87 0.56
C LEU A 378 -6.43 10.96 0.75
N ALA A 379 -5.65 10.84 -0.32
CA ALA A 379 -4.19 10.93 -0.27
C ALA A 379 -3.66 12.34 0.06
N GLU A 380 -4.50 13.37 0.04
CA GLU A 380 -4.17 14.74 0.44
C GLU A 380 -4.69 15.07 1.83
N SER A 381 -5.93 14.68 2.14
CA SER A 381 -6.65 15.12 3.34
C SER A 381 -6.48 14.19 4.54
N TYR A 382 -5.98 12.96 4.38
CA TYR A 382 -5.89 12.00 5.49
C TYR A 382 -5.08 12.50 6.71
N LYS A 383 -4.13 13.42 6.47
CA LYS A 383 -3.30 14.03 7.53
C LYS A 383 -4.11 14.94 8.45
N ASP A 384 -5.10 15.63 7.91
CA ASP A 384 -5.93 16.57 8.66
C ASP A 384 -6.81 15.84 9.69
N PHE A 385 -7.19 14.60 9.36
CA PHE A 385 -7.98 13.72 10.22
C PHE A 385 -7.14 12.88 11.20
N GLY A 386 -5.82 12.90 11.08
CA GLY A 386 -4.91 12.13 11.93
C GLY A 386 -4.97 10.61 11.74
N ALA A 387 -5.46 10.12 10.59
CA ALA A 387 -5.49 8.71 10.24
C ALA A 387 -4.20 8.28 9.51
N ASN A 388 -3.85 7.00 9.53
CA ASN A 388 -2.80 6.43 8.70
C ASN A 388 -3.41 5.79 7.46
N LEU A 389 -3.10 6.29 6.26
CA LEU A 389 -3.60 5.73 5.00
C LEU A 389 -2.69 4.62 4.48
N GLU A 390 -3.26 3.44 4.23
CA GLU A 390 -2.59 2.28 3.65
C GLU A 390 -3.32 1.81 2.39
N PHE A 391 -2.57 1.69 1.29
CA PHE A 391 -3.09 1.18 0.02
C PHE A 391 -2.89 -0.33 -0.10
N ILE A 392 -3.93 -1.03 -0.54
CA ILE A 392 -3.94 -2.49 -0.67
C ILE A 392 -4.22 -2.92 -2.12
N SER A 393 -3.67 -4.08 -2.50
CA SER A 393 -3.93 -4.75 -3.78
C SER A 393 -4.89 -5.96 -3.64
N ASP A 394 -5.54 -6.34 -4.74
CA ASP A 394 -6.47 -7.49 -4.83
C ASP A 394 -5.76 -8.81 -5.18
N ARG A 395 -4.42 -8.84 -5.14
CA ARG A 395 -3.63 -10.01 -5.51
C ARG A 395 -3.68 -11.14 -4.47
N SER A 396 -3.96 -10.80 -3.22
CA SER A 396 -4.12 -11.77 -2.13
C SER A 396 -5.57 -12.27 -2.04
N SER A 397 -5.76 -13.49 -1.53
CA SER A 397 -7.10 -14.03 -1.24
C SER A 397 -7.91 -13.12 -0.32
N GLU A 398 -7.25 -12.59 0.71
CA GLU A 398 -7.80 -11.68 1.71
C GLU A 398 -8.11 -10.30 1.10
N GLY A 399 -7.23 -9.78 0.25
CA GLY A 399 -7.46 -8.54 -0.50
C GLY A 399 -8.66 -8.63 -1.44
N ASN A 400 -8.80 -9.75 -2.14
CA ASN A 400 -9.96 -9.99 -3.00
C ASN A 400 -11.28 -10.08 -2.18
N GLN A 401 -11.25 -10.66 -0.98
CA GLN A 401 -12.40 -10.63 -0.06
C GLN A 401 -12.70 -9.22 0.44
N PHE A 402 -11.67 -8.43 0.77
CA PHE A 402 -11.84 -7.03 1.18
C PHE A 402 -12.50 -6.19 0.09
N VAL A 403 -12.04 -6.30 -1.16
CA VAL A 403 -12.59 -5.55 -2.29
C VAL A 403 -14.03 -5.97 -2.62
N LYS A 404 -14.29 -7.29 -2.73
CA LYS A 404 -15.62 -7.78 -3.14
C LYS A 404 -16.65 -7.78 -2.01
N GLY A 405 -16.22 -8.01 -0.77
CA GLY A 405 -17.10 -8.11 0.40
C GLY A 405 -17.40 -6.77 1.05
N PHE A 406 -16.40 -5.88 1.14
CA PHE A 406 -16.49 -4.64 1.91
C PHE A 406 -16.38 -3.37 1.04
N GLY A 407 -16.45 -3.50 -0.28
CA GLY A 407 -16.46 -2.37 -1.20
C GLY A 407 -15.10 -1.70 -1.42
N GLY A 408 -14.01 -2.31 -0.96
CA GLY A 408 -12.64 -1.83 -1.20
C GLY A 408 -12.23 -0.60 -0.38
N ILE A 409 -13.03 -0.21 0.62
CA ILE A 409 -12.70 0.82 1.60
C ILE A 409 -13.14 0.38 3.00
N GLY A 410 -12.29 0.64 3.99
CA GLY A 410 -12.61 0.43 5.39
C GLY A 410 -11.55 1.05 6.28
N ALA A 411 -11.80 1.10 7.59
CA ALA A 411 -10.81 1.55 8.54
C ALA A 411 -10.86 0.74 9.84
N ILE A 412 -9.70 0.67 10.50
CA ILE A 412 -9.56 0.21 11.87
C ILE A 412 -9.70 1.45 12.77
N LEU A 413 -10.66 1.43 13.68
CA LEU A 413 -10.99 2.52 14.58
C LEU A 413 -10.21 2.39 15.89
N ARG A 414 -9.85 3.54 16.48
CA ARG A 414 -9.21 3.62 17.80
C ARG A 414 -10.13 3.16 18.92
N TYR A 415 -11.42 3.47 18.78
CA TYR A 415 -12.49 3.18 19.73
C TYR A 415 -13.76 2.79 18.99
N LYS A 416 -14.67 2.12 19.71
CA LYS A 416 -15.95 1.68 19.15
C LYS A 416 -16.83 2.89 18.85
N VAL A 417 -17.38 2.95 17.63
CA VAL A 417 -18.35 3.96 17.18
C VAL A 417 -19.64 3.23 16.80
N ASN A 418 -20.79 3.78 17.21
CA ASN A 418 -22.10 3.24 16.81
C ASN A 418 -22.57 4.00 15.57
N PHE A 419 -22.47 3.38 14.40
CA PHE A 419 -22.83 3.99 13.12
C PHE A 419 -24.35 4.16 12.94
N GLU A 420 -25.16 3.28 13.55
CA GLU A 420 -26.64 3.36 13.51
C GLU A 420 -27.15 4.69 14.08
N GLN A 421 -26.63 5.11 15.25
CA GLN A 421 -27.05 6.36 15.88
C GLN A 421 -26.71 7.59 15.01
N LEU A 422 -25.62 7.53 14.24
CA LEU A 422 -25.18 8.61 13.36
C LEU A 422 -25.92 8.67 12.02
N ALA A 423 -26.68 7.63 11.67
CA ALA A 423 -27.58 7.66 10.51
C ALA A 423 -28.91 8.34 10.87
N ASP A 424 -29.41 8.07 12.09
CA ASP A 424 -30.69 8.64 12.56
C ASP A 424 -30.59 10.16 12.79
N TYR A 425 -29.47 10.67 13.33
CA TYR A 425 -29.28 12.13 13.50
C TYR A 425 -29.15 12.93 12.19
N SER A 426 -28.94 12.28 11.04
CA SER A 426 -28.95 12.99 9.74
C SER A 426 -30.33 13.07 9.09
N ASP A 427 -31.28 12.23 9.51
CA ASP A 427 -32.68 12.26 9.04
C ASP A 427 -33.59 13.04 10.01
N ASP A 428 -33.17 13.28 11.27
CA ASP A 428 -34.00 13.87 12.34
C ASP A 428 -33.87 15.41 12.52
N ASP A 429 -33.24 16.15 11.60
CA ASP A 429 -33.35 17.62 11.55
C ASP A 429 -34.69 18.09 10.92
N GLU A 430 -35.70 17.22 10.88
CA GLU A 430 -37.10 17.52 10.55
C GLU A 430 -37.80 18.18 11.76
N PHE A 431 -37.51 19.47 11.96
CA PHE A 431 -38.49 20.48 12.36
C PHE A 431 -39.41 20.18 13.58
N TYR A 432 -38.92 20.41 14.80
CA TYR A 432 -39.83 20.70 15.93
C TYR A 432 -40.33 22.15 15.83
N ASP A 433 -41.41 22.34 15.08
CA ASP A 433 -42.24 23.55 15.15
C ASP A 433 -43.07 23.49 16.44
N GLU A 434 -42.54 24.02 17.55
CA GLU A 434 -43.35 24.32 18.73
C GLU A 434 -44.16 25.59 18.46
N SER A 435 -45.36 25.42 17.89
CA SER A 435 -46.41 26.45 17.90
C SER A 435 -47.40 26.20 19.05
N GLU A 436 -47.42 27.18 19.97
CA GLU A 436 -48.47 27.70 20.88
C GLU A 436 -49.83 26.93 20.89
N ASP A 437 -50.48 26.58 21.99
CA ASP A 437 -50.93 27.41 23.12
C ASP A 437 -51.68 26.54 24.16
N GLU A 438 -51.51 26.80 25.47
CA GLU A 438 -52.60 26.91 26.46
C GLU A 438 -52.02 27.16 27.89
N ARG A 439 -52.13 28.40 28.36
CA ARG A 439 -52.16 28.78 29.79
C ARG A 439 -53.60 29.13 30.14
N PRO A 440 -54.12 28.88 31.37
CA PRO A 440 -53.71 29.57 32.61
C PRO A 440 -53.80 28.65 33.88
N GLU A 441 -53.50 28.97 35.14
CA GLU A 441 -53.26 30.18 35.95
C GLU A 441 -52.61 29.74 37.30
N ALA A 442 -51.92 30.65 38.02
CA ALA A 442 -51.36 30.43 39.37
C ALA A 442 -52.15 31.20 40.44
N PRO A 443 -52.11 30.81 41.74
CA PRO A 443 -51.29 31.54 42.74
C PRO A 443 -50.80 30.64 43.91
N ALA A 444 -49.95 30.97 44.90
CA ALA A 444 -49.08 32.09 45.25
C ALA A 444 -48.12 31.68 46.40
N VAL A 445 -46.87 32.15 46.32
CA VAL A 445 -45.99 32.79 47.35
C VAL A 445 -45.68 32.11 48.71
N GLY A 446 -44.37 32.04 49.04
CA GLY A 446 -43.85 32.15 50.41
C GLY A 446 -42.45 31.55 50.65
N LEU A 447 -41.38 32.27 50.32
CA LEU A 447 -40.38 32.85 51.26
C LEU A 447 -39.34 31.88 51.91
N LEU A 448 -38.07 32.24 51.71
CA LEU A 448 -36.90 32.14 52.62
C LEU A 448 -35.99 30.89 52.68
N THR A 449 -34.71 31.20 52.38
CA THR A 449 -33.47 30.90 53.13
C THR A 449 -32.70 29.58 52.92
N ALA A 450 -31.54 29.75 52.27
CA ALA A 450 -30.18 29.42 52.73
C ALA A 450 -29.83 28.02 53.30
N ARG A 451 -28.87 27.37 52.61
CA ARG A 451 -27.66 26.59 53.03
C ARG A 451 -27.26 26.65 54.54
N PRO A 452 -26.34 25.81 55.10
CA PRO A 452 -25.43 24.79 54.48
C PRO A 452 -25.08 23.50 55.31
N VAL A 453 -24.44 22.52 54.63
CA VAL A 453 -23.17 21.78 54.94
C VAL A 453 -22.91 21.10 56.33
N ASN A 454 -22.64 19.79 56.31
CA ASN A 454 -21.39 19.08 56.77
C ASN A 454 -21.68 17.56 56.90
N HIS A 455 -21.01 16.65 56.18
CA HIS A 455 -19.65 16.10 56.35
C HIS A 455 -19.48 15.21 57.60
N GLU A 456 -19.33 13.90 57.38
CA GLU A 456 -18.52 12.88 58.10
C GLU A 456 -18.91 11.52 57.44
N GLY A 457 -18.05 10.69 56.87
CA GLY A 457 -16.69 10.32 57.27
C GLY A 457 -16.75 8.95 57.97
N GLY A 458 -16.26 7.86 57.35
CA GLY A 458 -16.09 6.60 58.08
C GLY A 458 -16.05 5.31 57.27
N SER A 459 -14.86 4.96 56.81
CA SER A 459 -14.43 3.64 56.30
C SER A 459 -14.51 2.54 57.37
N ARG A 460 -14.79 1.28 56.99
CA ARG A 460 -13.91 0.13 57.29
C ARG A 460 -14.34 -1.21 56.68
N ASP A 461 -13.30 -1.89 56.18
CA ASP A 461 -13.17 -3.27 55.71
C ASP A 461 -13.77 -4.37 56.60
N GLY A 462 -14.06 -5.52 55.99
CA GLY A 462 -14.28 -6.77 56.73
C GLY A 462 -14.63 -7.99 55.88
N THR A 463 -13.61 -8.61 55.32
CA THR A 463 -13.59 -9.93 54.66
C THR A 463 -14.35 -11.08 55.36
N LYS A 464 -14.94 -11.97 54.54
CA LYS A 464 -14.89 -13.47 54.54
C LYS A 464 -16.26 -14.10 54.30
N ALA A 465 -16.36 -14.94 53.28
CA ALA A 465 -16.60 -16.39 53.41
C ALA A 465 -17.06 -17.00 52.08
N SER A 466 -16.27 -17.97 51.60
CA SER A 466 -16.62 -18.96 50.60
C SER A 466 -17.53 -20.04 51.18
N VAL A 467 -18.62 -20.42 50.49
CA VAL A 467 -19.13 -21.81 50.45
C VAL A 467 -19.75 -22.06 49.08
N MET A 468 -19.45 -23.24 48.55
CA MET A 468 -19.92 -23.86 47.30
C MET A 468 -21.45 -23.85 47.13
N ASP A 469 -21.93 -23.82 45.88
CA ASP A 469 -22.78 -24.93 45.45
C ASP A 469 -22.83 -25.15 43.92
N HIS A 470 -22.99 -26.42 43.58
CA HIS A 470 -23.25 -26.95 42.25
C HIS A 470 -24.63 -26.55 41.73
N MET A 471 -24.77 -26.24 40.43
CA MET A 471 -25.59 -27.05 39.50
C MET A 471 -25.79 -26.39 38.12
N LYS A 472 -25.65 -27.28 37.13
CA LYS A 472 -26.07 -27.31 35.72
C LYS A 472 -27.19 -26.37 35.24
N ARG A 473 -26.94 -25.87 34.01
CA ARG A 473 -27.81 -25.39 32.92
C ARG A 473 -29.25 -25.96 32.90
N PRO A 474 -30.15 -25.22 32.23
CA PRO A 474 -30.87 -25.82 31.11
C PRO A 474 -30.82 -24.97 29.83
N GLY A 475 -30.72 -25.68 28.70
CA GLY A 475 -30.97 -25.16 27.35
C GLY A 475 -32.46 -25.19 26.98
N PRO A 476 -32.80 -25.14 25.67
CA PRO A 476 -33.68 -24.12 25.12
C PRO A 476 -35.09 -24.62 24.81
N SER A 477 -36.06 -23.70 24.76
CA SER A 477 -37.41 -23.97 24.24
C SER A 477 -37.70 -23.12 23.00
N PHE A 478 -38.16 -23.81 21.97
CA PHE A 478 -38.62 -23.32 20.68
C PHE A 478 -40.17 -23.20 20.67
N MET A 479 -40.72 -22.57 19.60
CA MET A 479 -42.14 -22.41 19.21
C MET A 479 -42.89 -21.21 19.83
N LYS A 480 -43.70 -20.40 19.12
CA LYS A 480 -44.43 -20.59 17.85
C LYS A 480 -45.14 -19.29 17.38
N LEU A 481 -45.26 -19.11 16.04
CA LEU A 481 -46.43 -18.62 15.26
C LEU A 481 -46.83 -17.11 15.35
N LEU A 482 -47.24 -16.35 14.30
CA LEU A 482 -47.86 -16.61 12.97
C LEU A 482 -47.70 -15.41 12.00
N ARG A 483 -47.52 -15.72 10.69
CA ARG A 483 -48.13 -15.18 9.42
C ARG A 483 -48.45 -13.68 9.30
N GLY A 484 -48.23 -12.98 8.17
CA GLY A 484 -47.88 -13.31 6.78
C GLY A 484 -48.38 -12.18 5.84
N SER A 485 -47.65 -11.83 4.76
CA SER A 485 -48.12 -11.81 3.35
C SER A 485 -46.94 -11.36 2.45
N SER A 486 -46.31 -12.21 1.63
CA SER A 486 -46.68 -12.64 0.26
C SER A 486 -46.69 -11.55 -0.82
N LYS A 487 -45.56 -11.39 -1.53
CA LYS A 487 -45.46 -11.03 -2.96
C LYS A 487 -44.11 -11.53 -3.49
N LEU A 488 -44.08 -11.97 -4.75
CA LEU A 488 -42.94 -12.51 -5.51
C LEU A 488 -42.66 -14.01 -5.34
N ARG A 489 -43.55 -14.80 -5.92
CA ARG A 489 -43.18 -16.08 -6.56
C ARG A 489 -43.89 -16.11 -7.91
N ASP A 490 -43.13 -15.87 -8.96
CA ASP A 490 -43.35 -16.27 -10.36
C ASP A 490 -42.54 -15.32 -11.27
N MET A 491 -41.29 -15.70 -11.54
CA MET A 491 -40.63 -15.56 -12.83
C MET A 491 -39.23 -16.21 -12.73
N LEU A 492 -38.89 -17.01 -13.74
CA LEU A 492 -37.65 -17.75 -13.97
C LEU A 492 -37.53 -19.15 -13.35
N THR A 493 -38.36 -20.05 -13.88
CA THR A 493 -37.89 -21.37 -14.32
C THR A 493 -36.93 -21.21 -15.50
N GLU A 494 -35.64 -21.47 -15.30
CA GLU A 494 -34.72 -22.10 -16.26
C GLU A 494 -33.34 -22.22 -15.59
N VAL A 495 -32.77 -23.42 -15.60
CA VAL A 495 -31.33 -23.78 -15.67
C VAL A 495 -31.17 -25.23 -15.17
N THR A 496 -31.39 -26.11 -16.13
CA THR A 496 -30.60 -27.31 -16.50
C THR A 496 -29.72 -28.02 -15.47
N SER A 497 -29.94 -29.34 -15.45
CA SER A 497 -29.32 -30.41 -14.70
C SER A 497 -27.81 -30.57 -14.86
N VAL A 498 -27.14 -30.86 -13.73
CA VAL A 498 -25.73 -31.25 -13.54
C VAL A 498 -25.26 -32.40 -14.46
N SER A 499 -26.15 -33.14 -15.12
CA SER A 499 -25.82 -34.25 -16.02
C SER A 499 -25.30 -33.84 -17.39
N GLU A 500 -25.55 -32.62 -17.87
CA GLU A 500 -25.05 -32.15 -19.17
C GLU A 500 -23.61 -31.62 -19.12
N MET A 501 -23.18 -31.09 -17.97
CA MET A 501 -21.83 -30.55 -17.78
C MET A 501 -20.77 -31.66 -17.79
N ASN A 502 -21.09 -32.83 -17.20
CA ASN A 502 -20.20 -33.99 -17.21
C ASN A 502 -20.04 -34.64 -18.60
N ARG A 503 -21.02 -34.50 -19.51
CA ARG A 503 -20.86 -34.96 -20.90
C ARG A 503 -19.99 -34.02 -21.73
N ARG A 504 -20.03 -32.71 -21.47
CA ARG A 504 -19.17 -31.73 -22.17
C ARG A 504 -17.70 -31.80 -21.75
N CYS A 505 -17.39 -32.07 -20.48
CA CYS A 505 -16.01 -32.26 -20.03
C CYS A 505 -15.35 -33.53 -20.63
N LYS A 506 -16.13 -34.60 -20.82
CA LYS A 506 -15.59 -35.87 -21.37
C LYS A 506 -15.24 -35.79 -22.85
N LEU A 507 -16.04 -35.04 -23.63
CA LEU A 507 -15.81 -34.80 -25.07
C LEU A 507 -14.64 -33.84 -25.36
N GLN A 508 -14.27 -32.97 -24.41
CA GLN A 508 -13.10 -32.09 -24.56
C GLN A 508 -11.77 -32.79 -24.28
N PHE A 509 -11.75 -33.77 -23.36
CA PHE A 509 -10.55 -34.56 -23.08
C PHE A 509 -10.18 -35.49 -24.24
N GLU A 510 -11.15 -36.14 -24.89
CA GLU A 510 -10.89 -37.00 -26.06
C GLU A 510 -10.40 -36.21 -27.29
N ARG A 511 -10.73 -34.91 -27.39
CA ARG A 511 -10.22 -34.04 -28.47
C ARG A 511 -8.80 -33.55 -28.25
N LEU A 512 -8.32 -33.48 -27.00
CA LEU A 512 -6.95 -33.08 -26.68
C LEU A 512 -5.94 -34.21 -26.90
N ASP A 513 -6.32 -35.46 -26.63
CA ASP A 513 -5.45 -36.63 -26.89
C ASP A 513 -5.19 -36.87 -28.38
N VAL A 514 -6.18 -36.60 -29.24
CA VAL A 514 -6.02 -36.71 -30.71
C VAL A 514 -5.11 -35.61 -31.27
N ILE A 515 -5.09 -34.44 -30.64
CA ILE A 515 -4.19 -33.33 -31.06
C ILE A 515 -2.77 -33.61 -30.59
N LEU A 516 -2.57 -34.14 -29.38
CA LEU A 516 -1.24 -34.48 -28.85
C LEU A 516 -0.58 -35.65 -29.62
N SER A 517 -1.34 -36.61 -30.14
CA SER A 517 -0.80 -37.69 -30.98
C SER A 517 -0.41 -37.26 -32.40
N SER A 518 -0.81 -36.05 -32.83
CA SER A 518 -0.53 -35.53 -34.18
C SER A 518 0.72 -34.64 -34.27
N ILE A 519 1.29 -34.23 -33.13
CA ILE A 519 2.41 -33.29 -33.08
C ILE A 519 3.77 -34.00 -32.93
N TRP A 520 3.81 -35.31 -32.64
CA TRP A 520 5.05 -36.09 -32.49
C TRP A 520 5.01 -37.43 -33.26
N PRO A 521 5.44 -37.47 -34.54
CA PRO A 521 5.69 -38.73 -35.20
C PRO A 521 6.98 -39.35 -34.66
N SER A 522 6.83 -40.54 -34.07
CA SER A 522 7.92 -41.40 -33.60
C SER A 522 8.77 -41.85 -34.79
N ASN A 523 9.98 -41.31 -34.95
CA ASN A 523 11.12 -41.95 -35.63
C ASN A 523 12.38 -41.06 -35.53
N ALA A 524 13.27 -41.35 -34.59
CA ALA A 524 14.70 -41.05 -34.73
C ALA A 524 15.51 -41.86 -33.72
N ILE A 525 16.07 -42.96 -34.23
CA ILE A 525 17.19 -43.70 -33.68
C ILE A 525 18.38 -42.75 -33.51
N CYS A 526 18.98 -42.68 -32.32
CA CYS A 526 20.40 -42.29 -32.22
C CYS A 526 21.07 -42.90 -30.99
N SER A 527 21.84 -43.94 -31.28
CA SER A 527 22.92 -44.49 -30.45
C SER A 527 24.09 -43.51 -30.43
N THR A 528 24.44 -42.94 -29.27
CA THR A 528 25.82 -42.64 -28.82
C THR A 528 25.80 -41.78 -27.55
N CYS A 529 26.26 -42.32 -26.42
CA CYS A 529 27.40 -41.76 -25.68
C CYS A 529 27.73 -42.61 -24.44
N ARG A 530 29.03 -42.88 -24.33
CA ARG A 530 29.75 -43.13 -23.08
C ARG A 530 29.75 -41.88 -22.21
#